data_AF-A0A382MYT6-F1
#
_entry.id   AF-A0A382MYT6-F1
#
_cell.length_a   1.000
_cell.length_b   1.000
_cell.length_c   1.000
_cell.angle_alpha   90.00
_cell.angle_beta   90.00
_cell.angle_gamma   90.00
#
_symmetry.space_group_name_H-M   'P 1'
#
loop_
_entity.id
_entity.type
_entity.pdbx_description
1 polymer ?
#
loop_
_entity_poly.entity_id
_entity_poly.type
_entity_poly.pdbx_seq_one_letter_code
_entity_poly.pdbx_strand_id
1 'polypeptide(L)'
;MENLQITLKPPPFSSELRNTYDVLPEYLIVGGLVLIALNRDYLHSEGKQTPELAYEHWYREIEEPHTRRDQVVVVSRVLPASVNSGYSGLRHFVVHSLNGQAVMSLRHLMQMMEKLPTDTEFLVFESDWEPLPLVLDYHQSLETHQEVLNIYGISKDRRFHEPGGSEG
;
A
#
# COMPACT_ATOMS: atom_id res chain seq x y z
N MET A 1 -15.88 -36.84 -30.63
CA MET A 1 -14.77 -35.96 -30.20
C MET A 1 -15.42 -34.69 -29.71
N GLU A 2 -15.45 -34.48 -28.40
CA GLU A 2 -16.04 -33.27 -27.83
C GLU A 2 -15.07 -32.10 -28.06
N ASN A 3 -15.59 -31.02 -28.63
CA ASN A 3 -14.84 -29.80 -28.86
C ASN A 3 -14.63 -29.10 -27.50
N LEU A 4 -13.42 -29.18 -26.97
CA LEU A 4 -13.02 -28.42 -25.78
C LEU A 4 -12.68 -27.00 -26.20
N GLN A 5 -13.48 -26.01 -25.81
CA GLN A 5 -13.15 -24.60 -25.95
C GLN A 5 -12.52 -24.09 -24.66
N ILE A 6 -11.31 -23.54 -24.77
CA ILE A 6 -10.62 -22.84 -23.68
C ILE A 6 -10.51 -21.37 -24.08
N THR A 7 -11.08 -20.48 -23.26
CA THR A 7 -10.91 -19.03 -23.41
C THR A 7 -9.64 -18.60 -22.68
N LEU A 8 -8.63 -18.14 -23.43
CA LEU A 8 -7.42 -17.59 -22.86
C LEU A 8 -7.75 -16.26 -22.15
N LYS A 9 -7.43 -16.20 -20.85
CA LYS A 9 -7.42 -14.95 -20.09
C LYS A 9 -6.03 -14.32 -20.18
N PRO A 10 -5.92 -12.98 -20.15
CA PRO A 10 -4.62 -12.34 -20.02
C PRO A 10 -3.90 -12.87 -18.76
N PRO A 11 -2.57 -12.97 -18.77
CA PRO A 11 -1.85 -13.42 -17.60
C PRO A 11 -2.13 -12.47 -16.43
N PRO A 12 -2.25 -12.99 -15.19
CA PRO A 12 -2.63 -12.23 -14.00
C PRO A 12 -1.64 -11.12 -13.60
N PHE A 13 -0.60 -10.90 -14.41
CA PHE A 13 0.49 -9.93 -14.19
C PHE A 13 0.61 -8.89 -15.31
N SER A 14 -0.25 -8.93 -16.34
CA SER A 14 -0.06 -8.16 -17.59
C SER A 14 -0.11 -6.63 -17.41
N SER A 15 -0.88 -6.12 -16.46
CA SER A 15 -0.95 -4.69 -16.12
C SER A 15 0.27 -4.23 -15.31
N GLU A 16 0.72 -5.04 -14.36
CA GLU A 16 1.82 -4.71 -13.44
C GLU A 16 3.22 -4.97 -14.01
N LEU A 17 3.31 -5.81 -15.06
CA LEU A 17 4.53 -6.00 -15.84
C LEU A 17 4.87 -4.80 -16.72
N ARG A 18 3.93 -3.86 -16.90
CA ARG A 18 4.16 -2.62 -17.63
C ARG A 18 4.77 -1.59 -16.71
N ASN A 19 5.85 -0.98 -17.16
CA ASN A 19 6.34 0.24 -16.52
C ASN A 19 5.28 1.33 -16.69
N THR A 20 5.04 2.09 -15.63
CA THR A 20 4.10 3.19 -15.70
C THR A 20 4.90 4.43 -16.11
N TYR A 21 4.95 4.68 -17.41
CA TYR A 21 5.56 5.90 -17.94
C TYR A 21 4.56 7.06 -17.82
N ASP A 22 5.07 8.25 -17.49
CA ASP A 22 4.33 9.53 -17.47
C ASP A 22 3.19 9.67 -16.44
N VAL A 23 3.06 8.73 -15.49
CA VAL A 23 2.10 8.85 -14.37
C VAL A 23 2.83 8.87 -13.04
N LEU A 24 2.52 9.86 -12.22
CA LEU A 24 3.06 9.93 -10.86
C LEU A 24 2.46 8.80 -9.99
N PRO A 25 3.24 8.22 -9.06
CA PRO A 25 2.77 7.10 -8.24
C PRO A 25 1.59 7.51 -7.34
N GLU A 26 0.68 6.57 -7.13
CA GLU A 26 -0.35 6.70 -6.10
C GLU A 26 0.29 6.71 -4.71
N TYR A 27 -0.25 7.52 -3.82
CA TYR A 27 0.18 7.54 -2.43
C TYR A 27 -0.95 7.96 -1.50
N LEU A 28 -0.82 7.57 -0.25
CA LEU A 28 -1.67 7.97 0.87
C LEU A 28 -0.77 8.27 2.08
N ILE A 29 -1.01 9.39 2.76
CA ILE A 29 -0.30 9.78 3.97
C ILE A 29 -1.24 9.64 5.15
N VAL A 30 -0.82 8.90 6.18
CA VAL A 30 -1.59 8.66 7.41
C VAL A 30 -0.67 8.76 8.62
N GLY A 31 -0.90 9.70 9.53
CA GLY A 31 -0.03 9.87 10.71
C GLY A 31 1.46 9.99 10.35
N GLY A 32 1.77 10.58 9.19
CA GLY A 32 3.12 10.68 8.63
C GLY A 32 3.65 9.43 7.91
N LEU A 33 2.94 8.29 7.93
CA LEU A 33 3.29 7.13 7.11
C LEU A 33 2.98 7.42 5.65
N VAL A 34 3.96 7.24 4.76
CA VAL A 34 3.77 7.39 3.30
C VAL A 34 3.55 6.01 2.69
N LEU A 35 2.29 5.68 2.47
CA LEU A 35 1.84 4.43 1.87
C LEU A 35 1.75 4.57 0.35
N ILE A 36 2.19 3.54 -0.35
CA ILE A 36 2.14 3.45 -1.82
C ILE A 36 1.59 2.09 -2.24
N ALA A 37 1.07 2.01 -3.46
CA ALA A 37 0.89 0.73 -4.14
C ALA A 37 2.24 0.26 -4.70
N LEU A 38 2.64 -0.96 -4.35
CA LEU A 38 3.84 -1.60 -4.87
C LEU A 38 3.70 -1.80 -6.37
N ASN A 39 4.72 -1.37 -7.11
CA ASN A 39 4.80 -1.58 -8.56
C ASN A 39 6.25 -1.85 -8.98
N ARG A 40 6.41 -2.21 -10.25
CA ARG A 40 7.71 -2.51 -10.85
C ARG A 40 8.70 -1.35 -10.73
N ASP A 41 8.24 -0.12 -10.95
CA ASP A 41 9.11 1.07 -10.90
C ASP A 41 9.64 1.35 -9.49
N TYR A 42 8.80 1.18 -8.46
CA TYR A 42 9.22 1.28 -7.06
C TYR A 42 10.23 0.20 -6.70
N LEU A 43 9.97 -1.05 -7.08
CA LEU A 43 10.89 -2.16 -6.85
C LEU A 43 12.26 -1.87 -7.47
N HIS A 44 12.32 -1.40 -8.72
CA HIS A 44 13.58 -1.14 -9.41
C HIS A 44 14.31 0.13 -8.95
N SER A 45 13.72 0.92 -8.06
CA SER A 45 14.42 2.05 -7.46
C SER A 45 15.49 1.58 -6.45
N GLU A 46 16.54 2.38 -6.31
CA GLU A 46 17.73 2.01 -5.54
C GLU A 46 17.40 1.66 -4.08
N GLY A 47 17.87 0.49 -3.62
CA GLY A 47 17.65 0.02 -2.24
C GLY A 47 16.23 -0.49 -1.92
N LYS A 48 15.36 -0.69 -2.94
CA LYS A 48 13.97 -1.16 -2.75
C LYS A 48 13.72 -2.62 -3.17
N GLN A 49 14.74 -3.33 -3.65
CA GLN A 49 14.67 -4.76 -3.94
C GLN A 49 14.93 -5.57 -2.66
N THR A 50 13.94 -5.69 -1.77
CA THR A 50 14.02 -6.61 -0.64
C THR A 50 13.27 -7.91 -0.92
N PRO A 51 13.62 -9.03 -0.26
CA PRO A 51 12.98 -10.32 -0.49
C PRO A 51 11.46 -10.28 -0.33
N GLU A 52 10.96 -9.54 0.64
CA GLU A 52 9.53 -9.41 0.96
C GLU A 52 8.80 -8.74 -0.20
N LEU A 53 9.30 -7.60 -0.68
CA LEU A 53 8.69 -6.86 -1.78
C LEU A 53 8.77 -7.65 -3.10
N ALA A 54 9.89 -8.34 -3.34
CA ALA A 54 10.04 -9.19 -4.51
C ALA A 54 9.07 -10.39 -4.47
N TYR A 55 8.87 -10.98 -3.29
CA TYR A 55 7.91 -12.06 -3.09
C TYR A 55 6.48 -11.62 -3.39
N GLU A 56 6.04 -10.54 -2.74
CA GLU A 56 4.69 -10.00 -2.87
C GLU A 56 4.35 -9.65 -4.32
N HIS A 57 5.32 -9.11 -5.06
CA HIS A 57 5.11 -8.71 -6.45
C HIS A 57 5.17 -9.89 -7.44
N TRP A 58 6.16 -10.79 -7.31
CA TRP A 58 6.47 -11.78 -8.35
C TRP A 58 6.00 -13.19 -8.05
N TYR A 59 5.99 -13.61 -6.78
CA TYR A 59 5.89 -15.03 -6.42
C TYR A 59 4.59 -15.39 -5.71
N ARG A 60 3.94 -14.45 -4.99
CA ARG A 60 2.75 -14.73 -4.16
C ARG A 60 1.65 -15.50 -4.90
N GLU A 61 1.20 -15.04 -6.06
CA GLU A 61 0.11 -15.72 -6.80
C GLU A 61 0.52 -17.08 -7.40
N ILE A 62 1.82 -17.30 -7.59
CA ILE A 62 2.35 -18.58 -8.11
C ILE A 62 2.40 -19.61 -7.00
N GLU A 63 2.88 -19.22 -5.82
CA GLU A 63 3.04 -20.12 -4.67
C GLU A 63 1.75 -20.29 -3.87
N GLU A 64 0.95 -19.23 -3.76
CA GLU A 64 -0.34 -19.19 -3.09
C GLU A 64 -1.42 -18.64 -4.04
N PRO A 65 -1.98 -19.49 -4.92
CA PRO A 65 -2.99 -19.04 -5.86
C PRO A 65 -4.21 -18.42 -5.18
N HIS A 66 -4.74 -17.34 -5.75
CA HIS A 66 -5.92 -16.62 -5.26
C HIS A 66 -5.74 -15.90 -3.91
N THR A 67 -4.51 -15.78 -3.39
CA THR A 67 -4.22 -14.95 -2.20
C THR A 67 -3.68 -13.56 -2.56
N ARG A 68 -3.47 -13.29 -3.86
CA ARG A 68 -3.02 -12.00 -4.34
C ARG A 68 -4.03 -10.89 -4.07
N ARG A 69 -3.50 -9.75 -3.64
CA ARG A 69 -4.22 -8.48 -3.45
C ARG A 69 -4.28 -7.70 -4.77
N ASP A 70 -5.29 -6.87 -4.95
CA ASP A 70 -5.40 -5.98 -6.12
C ASP A 70 -4.20 -5.04 -6.23
N GLN A 71 -3.74 -4.52 -5.08
CA GLN A 71 -2.47 -3.82 -4.95
C GLN A 71 -1.83 -4.20 -3.61
N VAL A 72 -0.55 -4.51 -3.63
CA VAL A 72 0.24 -4.68 -2.40
C VAL A 72 0.54 -3.28 -1.85
N VAL A 73 0.10 -2.98 -0.63
CA VAL A 73 0.32 -1.67 0.01
C VAL A 73 1.59 -1.72 0.85
N VAL A 74 2.44 -0.70 0.73
CA VAL A 74 3.73 -0.64 1.41
C VAL A 74 3.94 0.71 2.07
N VAL A 75 4.40 0.74 3.32
CA VAL A 75 4.94 1.95 3.95
C VAL A 75 6.33 2.20 3.37
N SER A 76 6.39 3.08 2.37
CA SER A 76 7.63 3.40 1.65
C SER A 76 8.62 4.17 2.51
N ARG A 77 8.10 5.04 3.39
CA ARG A 77 8.83 5.85 4.35
C ARG A 77 7.90 6.41 5.42
N VAL A 78 8.50 6.89 6.51
CA VAL A 78 7.82 7.65 7.56
C VAL A 78 8.33 9.09 7.54
N LEU A 79 7.40 10.04 7.59
CA LEU A 79 7.64 11.47 7.83
C LEU A 79 7.65 11.68 9.34
N PRO A 80 8.81 11.92 9.97
CA PRO A 80 8.91 11.99 11.42
C PRO A 80 7.93 13.01 12.03
N ALA A 81 7.13 12.56 12.98
CA ALA A 81 6.16 13.36 13.74
C ALA A 81 5.99 12.76 15.14
N SER A 82 5.40 13.51 16.06
CA SER A 82 5.13 13.04 17.43
C SER A 82 4.30 11.75 17.45
N VAL A 83 3.28 11.67 16.60
CA VAL A 83 2.36 10.52 16.50
C VAL A 83 3.02 9.22 16.02
N ASN A 84 4.14 9.31 15.29
CA ASN A 84 4.87 8.14 14.77
C ASN A 84 6.26 7.97 15.40
N SER A 85 6.45 8.53 16.59
CA SER A 85 7.70 8.41 17.34
C SER A 85 8.09 6.94 17.49
N GLY A 86 9.35 6.62 17.15
CA GLY A 86 9.86 5.25 17.11
C GLY A 86 9.84 4.59 15.72
N TYR A 87 9.07 5.10 14.76
CA TYR A 87 8.97 4.52 13.41
C TYR A 87 9.76 5.27 12.32
N SER A 88 10.53 6.31 12.66
CA SER A 88 11.23 7.17 11.68
C SER A 88 12.17 6.40 10.73
N GLY A 89 12.77 5.31 11.21
CA GLY A 89 13.64 4.41 10.44
C GLY A 89 12.90 3.31 9.65
N LEU A 90 11.59 3.13 9.86
CA LEU A 90 10.82 2.06 9.23
C LEU A 90 10.72 2.28 7.73
N ARG A 91 11.02 1.25 6.96
CA ARG A 91 11.01 1.27 5.49
C ARG A 91 10.53 -0.08 4.99
N HIS A 92 9.78 -0.07 3.89
CA HIS A 92 9.39 -1.28 3.14
C HIS A 92 8.48 -2.24 3.91
N PHE A 93 7.76 -1.74 4.91
CA PHE A 93 6.76 -2.51 5.65
C PHE A 93 5.56 -2.80 4.74
N VAL A 94 5.32 -4.08 4.44
CA VAL A 94 4.15 -4.53 3.66
C VAL A 94 2.93 -4.54 4.58
N VAL A 95 1.83 -3.93 4.14
CA VAL A 95 0.59 -3.88 4.92
C VAL A 95 -0.34 -5.00 4.47
N HIS A 96 -0.55 -5.98 5.33
CA HIS A 96 -1.45 -7.11 5.11
C HIS A 96 -2.86 -6.84 5.62
N SER A 97 -2.97 -6.18 6.78
CA SER A 97 -4.25 -5.77 7.39
C SER A 97 -4.16 -4.45 8.15
N LEU A 98 -5.34 -3.84 8.33
CA LEU A 98 -5.58 -2.73 9.25
C LEU A 98 -6.63 -3.18 10.26
N ASN A 99 -6.29 -3.11 11.56
CA ASN A 99 -7.17 -3.51 12.67
C ASN A 99 -7.76 -4.93 12.47
N GLY A 100 -6.94 -5.89 12.02
CA GLY A 100 -7.36 -7.27 11.76
C GLY A 100 -8.16 -7.50 10.46
N GLN A 101 -8.44 -6.45 9.67
CA GLN A 101 -9.13 -6.58 8.39
C GLN A 101 -8.15 -6.50 7.22
N ALA A 102 -8.25 -7.45 6.29
CA ALA A 102 -7.35 -7.55 5.15
C ALA A 102 -7.40 -6.30 4.24
N VAL A 103 -6.22 -5.75 3.93
CA VAL A 103 -6.07 -4.66 2.97
C VAL A 103 -5.90 -5.26 1.57
N MET A 104 -6.65 -4.75 0.60
CA MET A 104 -6.68 -5.27 -0.78
C MET A 104 -6.04 -4.31 -1.79
N SER A 105 -6.06 -3.00 -1.50
CA SER A 105 -5.47 -1.97 -2.32
C SER A 105 -5.25 -0.68 -1.52
N LEU A 106 -4.51 0.28 -2.08
CA LEU A 106 -4.29 1.58 -1.43
C LEU A 106 -5.61 2.35 -1.26
N ARG A 107 -6.50 2.24 -2.24
CA ARG A 107 -7.86 2.80 -2.17
C ARG A 107 -8.73 2.07 -1.15
N HIS A 108 -8.64 0.74 -1.09
CA HIS A 108 -9.36 -0.03 -0.06
C HIS A 108 -8.94 0.42 1.34
N LEU A 109 -7.63 0.60 1.59
CA LEU A 109 -7.12 1.10 2.86
C LEU A 109 -7.72 2.47 3.24
N MET A 110 -7.74 3.43 2.31
CA MET A 110 -8.36 4.74 2.54
C MET A 110 -9.85 4.61 2.88
N GLN A 111 -10.59 3.76 2.16
CA GLN A 111 -12.01 3.51 2.43
C GLN A 111 -12.26 2.82 3.79
N MET A 112 -11.36 1.92 4.20
CA MET A 112 -11.43 1.27 5.52
C MET A 112 -11.29 2.32 6.62
N MET A 113 -10.32 3.22 6.47
CA MET A 113 -10.08 4.31 7.42
C MET A 113 -11.27 5.28 7.53
N GLU A 114 -11.88 5.65 6.40
CA GLU A 114 -13.07 6.52 6.37
C GLU A 114 -14.30 5.89 7.04
N LYS A 115 -14.32 4.57 7.17
CA LYS A 115 -15.40 3.80 7.80
C LYS A 115 -15.09 3.37 9.23
N LEU A 116 -13.94 3.77 9.78
CA LEU A 116 -13.58 3.41 11.14
C LEU A 116 -14.63 3.96 12.14
N PRO A 117 -15.06 3.14 13.11
CA PRO A 117 -15.92 3.60 14.20
C PRO A 117 -15.33 4.80 14.95
N THR A 118 -16.18 5.67 15.48
CA THR A 118 -15.76 6.88 16.22
C THR A 118 -15.04 6.58 17.53
N ASP A 119 -15.22 5.38 18.08
CA ASP A 119 -14.56 4.85 19.27
C ASP A 119 -13.25 4.10 18.96
N THR A 120 -12.78 4.12 17.71
CA THR A 120 -11.47 3.55 17.36
C THR A 120 -10.35 4.31 18.06
N GLU A 121 -9.56 3.64 18.89
CA GLU A 121 -8.42 4.28 19.58
C GLU A 121 -7.13 4.20 18.75
N PHE A 122 -6.91 3.10 18.04
CA PHE A 122 -5.64 2.81 17.36
C PHE A 122 -5.83 2.39 15.90
N LEU A 123 -4.84 2.77 15.08
CA LEU A 123 -4.59 2.20 13.76
C LEU A 123 -3.48 1.17 13.89
N VAL A 124 -3.81 -0.11 13.75
CA VAL A 124 -2.91 -1.25 13.86
C VAL A 124 -2.67 -1.80 12.46
N PHE A 125 -1.51 -1.49 11.87
CA PHE A 125 -1.08 -2.04 10.59
C PHE A 125 -0.26 -3.30 10.85
N GLU A 126 -0.69 -4.41 10.26
CA GLU A 126 -0.07 -5.72 10.45
C GLU A 126 0.60 -6.18 9.15
N SER A 127 1.64 -6.99 9.28
CA SER A 127 2.43 -7.54 8.17
C SER A 127 2.69 -9.01 8.45
N ASP A 128 2.60 -9.86 7.44
CA ASP A 128 3.01 -11.27 7.56
C ASP A 128 4.55 -11.41 7.59
N TRP A 129 5.28 -10.36 7.21
CA TRP A 129 6.75 -10.33 7.19
C TRP A 129 7.37 -9.83 8.48
N GLU A 130 6.60 -9.12 9.31
CA GLU A 130 7.11 -8.46 10.51
C GLU A 130 6.43 -9.06 11.75
N PRO A 131 7.19 -9.43 12.80
CA PRO A 131 6.61 -10.04 13.99
C PRO A 131 5.81 -9.06 14.85
N LEU A 132 6.02 -7.75 14.68
CA LEU A 132 5.37 -6.70 15.46
C LEU A 132 4.55 -5.78 14.53
N PRO A 133 3.32 -5.41 14.93
CA PRO A 133 2.53 -4.46 14.17
C PRO A 133 3.07 -3.03 14.31
N LEU A 134 2.77 -2.21 13.32
CA LEU A 134 2.94 -0.75 13.39
C LEU A 134 1.64 -0.16 13.94
N VAL A 135 1.71 0.52 15.08
CA VAL A 135 0.54 1.07 15.77
C VAL A 135 0.63 2.59 15.85
N LEU A 136 -0.44 3.28 15.47
CA LEU A 136 -0.60 4.72 15.67
C LEU A 136 -1.84 5.01 16.51
N ASP A 137 -1.78 6.06 17.32
CA ASP A 137 -2.99 6.64 17.95
C ASP A 137 -3.85 7.28 16.86
N TYR A 138 -5.12 6.87 16.77
CA TYR A 138 -6.01 7.31 15.70
C TYR A 138 -6.37 8.79 15.83
N HIS A 139 -6.75 9.24 17.03
CA HIS A 139 -7.16 10.62 17.25
C HIS A 139 -5.98 11.59 17.06
N GLN A 140 -4.82 11.26 17.60
CA GLN A 140 -3.61 12.05 17.40
C GLN A 140 -3.19 12.10 15.93
N SER A 141 -3.39 11.00 15.19
CA SER A 141 -3.10 10.96 13.74
C SER A 141 -3.99 11.93 12.97
N LEU A 142 -5.26 12.08 13.35
CA LEU A 142 -6.18 13.02 12.73
C LEU A 142 -5.84 14.48 13.11
N GLU A 143 -5.59 14.73 14.39
CA GLU A 143 -5.31 16.08 14.92
C GLU A 143 -4.02 16.67 14.35
N THR A 144 -2.97 15.85 14.22
CA THR A 144 -1.65 16.31 13.76
C THR A 144 -1.48 16.25 12.24
N HIS A 145 -2.45 15.68 11.51
CA HIS A 145 -2.33 15.41 10.07
C HIS A 145 -1.90 16.63 9.27
N GLN A 146 -2.62 17.75 9.42
CA GLN A 146 -2.35 18.97 8.65
C GLN A 146 -1.02 19.61 9.04
N GLU A 147 -0.63 19.53 10.32
CA GLU A 147 0.66 20.02 10.79
C GLU A 147 1.81 19.26 10.13
N VAL A 148 1.74 17.92 10.10
CA VAL A 148 2.74 17.09 9.43
C VAL A 148 2.88 17.47 7.97
N LEU A 149 1.76 17.58 7.23
CA LEU A 149 1.80 17.98 5.82
C LEU A 149 2.47 19.35 5.62
N ASN A 150 2.17 20.31 6.49
CA ASN A 150 2.76 21.65 6.43
C ASN A 150 4.27 21.64 6.70
N ILE A 151 4.74 20.91 7.71
CA ILE A 151 6.17 20.78 8.04
C ILE A 151 6.96 20.27 6.84
N TYR A 152 6.41 19.30 6.11
CA TYR A 152 7.08 18.68 4.96
C TYR A 152 6.72 19.31 3.61
N GLY A 153 5.95 20.40 3.59
CA GLY A 153 5.57 21.12 2.36
C GLY A 153 4.69 20.30 1.40
N ILE A 154 3.88 19.40 1.93
CA ILE A 154 3.03 18.50 1.15
C ILE A 154 1.64 19.11 0.98
N SER A 155 1.23 19.35 -0.27
CA SER A 155 -0.05 20.02 -0.56
C SER A 155 -1.27 19.10 -0.48
N LYS A 156 -1.10 17.79 -0.70
CA LYS A 156 -2.18 16.79 -0.70
C LYS A 156 -1.70 15.54 0.01
N ASP A 157 -2.53 15.02 0.91
CA ASP A 157 -2.25 13.79 1.64
C ASP A 157 -2.42 12.53 0.80
N ARG A 158 -3.05 12.63 -0.37
CA ARG A 158 -3.35 11.49 -1.24
C ARG A 158 -3.25 11.83 -2.72
N ARG A 159 -2.88 10.82 -3.50
CA ARG A 159 -3.02 10.78 -4.96
C ARG A 159 -3.47 9.38 -5.35
N PHE A 160 -4.54 9.30 -6.12
CA PHE A 160 -5.01 8.07 -6.73
C PHE A 160 -5.17 8.29 -8.24
N HIS A 161 -4.94 7.25 -9.03
CA HIS A 161 -5.27 7.24 -10.45
C HIS A 161 -6.79 7.11 -10.62
N GLU A 162 -7.32 7.65 -11.71
CA GLU A 162 -8.72 7.46 -12.04
C GLU A 162 -8.96 6.00 -12.45
N PRO A 163 -10.03 5.34 -11.95
CA PRO A 163 -10.39 4.00 -12.38
C PRO A 163 -10.84 4.05 -13.84
N GLY A 164 -9.91 3.85 -14.78
CA GLY A 164 -10.20 3.81 -16.22
C GLY A 164 -9.10 4.30 -17.16
N GLY A 165 -7.98 4.82 -16.66
CA GLY A 165 -6.90 5.38 -17.50
C GLY A 165 -5.82 4.39 -17.89
N SER A 166 -6.15 3.36 -18.67
CA SER A 166 -5.16 2.66 -19.50
C SER A 166 -5.62 2.72 -20.95
N GLU A 167 -5.53 3.91 -21.55
CA GLU A 167 -5.41 4.04 -23.00
C GLU A 167 -3.92 4.22 -23.31
N GLY A 168 -3.36 3.26 -24.06
CA GLY A 168 -1.95 3.19 -24.46
C GLY A 168 -1.56 1.81 -24.97
#